data_AF-A0A1Q2MFC0-F1
#
_entry.id   AF-A0A1Q2MFC0-F1
#
_cell.length_a   1.000
_cell.length_b   1.000
_cell.length_c   1.000
_cell.angle_alpha   90.00
_cell.angle_beta   90.00
_cell.angle_gamma   90.00
#
_symmetry.space_group_name_H-M   'P 1'
#
loop_
_entity.id
_entity.type
_entity.pdbx_description
1 polymer ?
#
loop_
_entity_poly.entity_id
_entity_poly.type
_entity_poly.pdbx_seq_one_letter_code
_entity_poly.pdbx_strand_id
1 'polypeptide(L)'
;MDKITLEQLTQKQQNQLQTKIPVSYNINEYINDLSSFYDQIEDVIEEAEQYVINKDYQEAGDAYSTAANLLEIYQELGKGHLHRANYLIEGHNQKLEYYMPERLYDSLPSQE
;
A
#
# COMPACT_ATOMS: atom_id res chain seq x y z
N MET A 1 -6.69 3.73 10.63
CA MET A 1 -6.40 2.30 10.36
C MET A 1 -4.93 2.14 10.69
N ASP A 2 -4.54 1.12 11.43
CA ASP A 2 -3.19 1.11 11.99
C ASP A 2 -2.19 0.44 11.03
N LYS A 3 -0.95 0.94 11.07
CA LYS A 3 0.20 0.34 10.40
C LYS A 3 0.39 -1.11 10.85
N ILE A 4 0.40 -2.04 9.89
CA ILE A 4 0.72 -3.45 10.08
C ILE A 4 2.19 -3.58 10.44
N THR A 5 2.46 -4.18 11.59
CA THR A 5 3.81 -4.59 12.01
C THR A 5 3.88 -6.09 12.25
N LEU A 6 5.09 -6.65 12.24
CA LEU A 6 5.28 -8.08 12.40
C LEU A 6 4.80 -8.57 13.78
N GLU A 7 5.00 -7.74 14.81
CA GLU A 7 4.63 -8.01 16.21
C GLU A 7 3.11 -8.09 16.41
N GLN A 8 2.33 -7.44 15.53
CA GLN A 8 0.87 -7.50 15.56
C GLN A 8 0.33 -8.80 14.95
N LEU A 9 1.14 -9.51 14.14
CA LEU A 9 0.75 -10.74 13.48
C LEU A 9 1.09 -11.96 14.35
N THR A 10 0.12 -12.82 14.58
CA THR A 10 0.38 -14.15 15.18
C THR A 10 1.25 -15.00 14.25
N GLN A 11 1.99 -15.97 14.81
CA GLN A 11 2.81 -16.90 14.01
C GLN A 11 1.99 -17.60 12.91
N LYS A 12 0.72 -17.91 13.17
CA LYS A 12 -0.17 -18.51 12.17
C LYS A 12 -0.46 -17.55 11.01
N GLN A 13 -0.73 -16.27 11.30
CA GLN A 13 -0.94 -15.26 10.28
C GLN A 13 0.33 -15.00 9.48
N GLN A 14 1.49 -14.95 10.15
CA GLN A 14 2.79 -14.82 9.50
C GLN A 14 3.03 -15.99 8.52
N ASN A 15 2.84 -17.23 8.96
CA ASN A 15 3.01 -18.40 8.09
C ASN A 15 2.03 -18.38 6.91
N GLN A 16 0.77 -17.99 7.14
CA GLN A 16 -0.22 -17.86 6.07
C GLN A 16 0.15 -16.78 5.05
N LEU A 17 0.61 -15.63 5.51
CA LEU A 17 1.04 -14.55 4.63
C LEU A 17 2.29 -14.95 3.82
N GLN A 18 3.26 -15.62 4.47
CA GLN A 18 4.46 -16.12 3.79
C GLN A 18 4.13 -17.10 2.64
N THR A 19 3.06 -17.89 2.74
CA THR A 19 2.63 -18.79 1.64
C THR A 19 1.96 -18.07 0.48
N LYS A 20 1.56 -16.81 0.65
CA LYS A 20 0.86 -16.01 -0.38
C LYS A 20 1.78 -15.04 -1.10
N ILE A 21 2.91 -14.68 -0.49
CA ILE A 21 3.92 -13.80 -1.09
C ILE A 21 4.96 -14.62 -1.88
N PRO A 22 5.71 -14.01 -2.83
CA PRO A 22 6.72 -14.72 -3.60
C PRO A 22 7.78 -15.37 -2.70
N VAL A 23 8.28 -16.54 -3.10
CA VAL A 23 9.28 -17.30 -2.31
C VAL A 23 10.58 -16.52 -2.12
N SER A 24 10.90 -15.61 -3.05
CA SER A 24 12.05 -14.70 -2.97
C SER A 24 11.87 -13.55 -1.97
N TYR A 25 10.67 -13.38 -1.39
CA TYR A 25 10.33 -12.26 -0.54
C TYR A 25 10.05 -12.74 0.88
N ASN A 26 10.99 -12.47 1.80
CA ASN A 26 10.82 -12.84 3.20
C ASN A 26 9.73 -11.97 3.84
N ILE A 27 8.88 -12.55 4.68
CA ILE A 27 7.84 -11.83 5.41
C ILE A 27 8.34 -10.60 6.17
N ASN A 28 9.54 -10.62 6.74
CA ASN A 28 10.09 -9.46 7.44
C ASN A 28 10.34 -8.29 6.48
N GLU A 29 10.89 -8.59 5.29
CA GLU A 29 11.11 -7.58 4.26
C GLU A 29 9.78 -7.08 3.70
N TYR A 30 8.83 -7.99 3.47
CA TYR A 30 7.49 -7.66 3.00
C TYR A 30 6.75 -6.73 3.97
N ILE A 31 6.80 -7.02 5.27
CA ILE A 31 6.17 -6.18 6.30
C ILE A 31 6.88 -4.84 6.44
N ASN A 32 8.20 -4.79 6.27
CA ASN A 32 8.95 -3.53 6.26
C ASN A 32 8.56 -2.66 5.06
N ASP A 33 8.42 -3.27 3.88
CA ASP A 33 8.00 -2.54 2.68
C ASP A 33 6.54 -2.10 2.79
N LEU A 34 5.64 -2.93 3.35
CA LEU A 34 4.28 -2.49 3.69
C LEU A 34 4.28 -1.35 4.70
N SER A 35 5.16 -1.41 5.68
CA SER A 35 5.32 -0.35 6.67
C SER A 35 5.76 0.97 6.02
N SER A 36 6.75 0.92 5.12
CA SER A 36 7.20 2.08 4.35
C SER A 36 6.10 2.60 3.42
N PHE A 37 5.31 1.71 2.83
CA PHE A 37 4.20 2.09 1.97
C PHE A 37 3.10 2.81 2.76
N TYR A 38 2.81 2.34 3.97
CA TYR A 38 1.87 3.02 4.87
C TYR A 38 2.35 4.43 5.25
N ASP A 39 3.65 4.61 5.50
CA ASP A 39 4.21 5.94 5.77
C ASP A 39 4.01 6.89 4.57
N GLN A 40 4.17 6.41 3.33
CA GLN A 40 3.86 7.19 2.13
C GLN A 40 2.38 7.57 2.03
N ILE A 41 1.47 6.72 2.51
CA ILE A 41 0.04 7.04 2.54
C ILE A 41 -0.23 8.16 3.55
N GLU A 42 0.41 8.11 4.72
CA GLU A 42 0.30 9.19 5.72
C GLU A 42 0.85 10.51 5.18
N ASP A 43 2.00 10.51 4.50
CA ASP A 43 2.56 11.70 3.86
C ASP A 43 1.56 12.37 2.88
N VAL A 44 0.84 11.57 2.06
CA VAL A 44 -0.17 12.09 1.12
C VAL A 44 -1.40 12.64 1.86
N ILE A 45 -1.78 12.04 2.98
CA ILE A 45 -2.89 12.55 3.82
C ILE A 45 -2.49 13.89 4.45
N GLU A 46 -1.27 13.99 4.99
CA GLU A 46 -0.75 15.24 5.54
C GLU A 46 -0.68 16.34 4.47
N GLU A 47 -0.27 16.00 3.25
CA GLU A 47 -0.29 16.93 2.11
C GLU A 47 -1.73 17.42 1.79
N ALA A 48 -2.70 16.50 1.78
CA ALA A 48 -4.11 16.83 1.58
C ALA A 48 -4.61 17.81 2.66
N GLU A 49 -4.23 17.60 3.93
CA GLU A 49 -4.56 18.50 5.03
C GLU A 49 -3.93 19.89 4.85
N GLN A 50 -2.69 19.98 4.37
CA GLN A 50 -2.07 21.26 4.05
C GLN A 50 -2.83 22.01 2.95
N TYR A 51 -3.27 21.31 1.89
CA TYR A 51 -4.12 21.91 0.85
C TYR A 51 -5.45 22.44 1.42
N VAL A 52 -6.08 21.71 2.34
CA VAL A 52 -7.30 22.19 3.04
C VAL A 52 -7.03 23.48 3.82
N ILE A 53 -5.92 23.54 4.56
CA ILE A 53 -5.51 24.74 5.32
C ILE A 53 -5.30 25.93 4.39
N ASN A 54 -4.68 25.70 3.23
CA ASN A 54 -4.43 26.72 2.20
C ASN A 54 -5.65 27.07 1.36
N LYS A 55 -6.76 26.32 1.50
CA LYS A 55 -8.01 26.43 0.73
C LYS A 55 -7.90 26.00 -0.73
N ASP A 56 -6.89 25.19 -1.04
CA ASP A 56 -6.67 24.55 -2.32
C ASP A 56 -7.53 23.25 -2.38
N TYR A 57 -8.86 23.43 -2.42
CA TYR A 57 -9.79 22.31 -2.19
C TYR A 57 -9.79 21.26 -3.29
N GLN A 58 -9.42 21.62 -4.51
CA GLN A 58 -9.33 20.67 -5.61
C GLN A 58 -8.14 19.74 -5.39
N GLU A 59 -6.98 20.31 -5.10
CA GLU A 59 -5.73 19.62 -4.78
C GLU A 59 -5.89 18.74 -3.54
N ALA A 60 -6.57 19.24 -2.51
CA ALA A 60 -6.94 18.44 -1.34
C ALA A 60 -7.80 17.23 -1.71
N GLY A 61 -8.81 17.43 -2.56
CA GLY A 61 -9.70 16.36 -3.03
C GLY A 61 -8.95 15.29 -3.81
N ASP A 62 -8.05 15.70 -4.71
CA ASP A 62 -7.22 14.79 -5.51
C ASP A 62 -6.24 14.01 -4.63
N ALA A 63 -5.62 14.66 -3.64
CA ALA A 63 -4.71 14.02 -2.69
C ALA A 63 -5.45 13.01 -1.78
N TYR A 64 -6.62 13.37 -1.22
CA TYR A 64 -7.43 12.42 -0.44
C TYR A 64 -7.91 11.24 -1.27
N SER A 65 -8.29 11.46 -2.53
CA SER A 65 -8.66 10.38 -3.43
C SER A 65 -7.46 9.44 -3.70
N THR A 66 -6.27 10.01 -3.86
CA THR A 66 -5.04 9.24 -4.05
C THR A 66 -4.74 8.39 -2.80
N ALA A 67 -4.75 9.00 -1.61
CA ALA A 67 -4.56 8.29 -0.35
C ALA A 67 -5.58 7.16 -0.13
N ALA A 68 -6.85 7.38 -0.48
CA ALA A 68 -7.88 6.35 -0.37
C ALA A 68 -7.58 5.13 -1.26
N ASN A 69 -7.16 5.36 -2.51
CA ASN A 69 -6.78 4.29 -3.44
C ASN A 69 -5.55 3.52 -2.93
N LEU A 70 -4.52 4.23 -2.45
CA LEU A 70 -3.33 3.62 -1.88
C LEU A 70 -3.65 2.78 -0.63
N LEU A 71 -4.59 3.25 0.21
CA LEU A 71 -5.02 2.51 1.39
C LEU A 71 -5.77 1.21 1.02
N GLU A 72 -6.56 1.21 -0.04
CA GLU A 72 -7.21 -0.01 -0.55
C GLU A 72 -6.16 -1.03 -1.03
N ILE A 73 -5.15 -0.58 -1.77
CA ILE A 73 -4.02 -1.41 -2.21
C ILE A 73 -3.28 -1.98 -1.00
N TYR A 74 -2.95 -1.14 -0.01
CA TYR A 74 -2.30 -1.54 1.23
C TYR A 74 -3.07 -2.64 1.96
N GLN A 75 -4.39 -2.52 2.05
CA GLN A 75 -5.26 -3.52 2.68
C GLN A 75 -5.21 -4.87 1.98
N GLU A 76 -5.22 -4.89 0.65
CA GLU A 76 -5.16 -6.14 -0.11
C GLU A 76 -3.78 -6.80 0.00
N LEU A 77 -2.71 -6.00 0.01
CA LEU A 77 -1.36 -6.50 0.25
C LEU A 77 -1.20 -7.05 1.68
N GLY A 78 -1.78 -6.40 2.69
CA GLY A 78 -1.78 -6.91 4.07
C GLY A 78 -2.47 -8.28 4.23
N LYS A 79 -3.40 -8.62 3.32
CA LYS A 79 -4.07 -9.94 3.25
C LYS A 79 -3.31 -10.96 2.38
N GLY A 80 -2.26 -10.52 1.68
CA GLY A 80 -1.51 -11.29 0.69
C GLY A 80 -2.24 -11.47 -0.64
N HIS A 81 -3.14 -10.55 -1.01
CA HIS A 81 -3.89 -10.61 -2.27
C HIS A 81 -3.18 -9.83 -3.39
N LEU A 82 -2.02 -10.32 -3.82
CA LEU A 82 -1.12 -9.59 -4.73
C LEU A 82 -1.76 -9.29 -6.10
N HIS A 83 -2.50 -10.23 -6.69
CA HIS A 83 -3.22 -10.00 -7.96
C HIS A 83 -4.28 -8.91 -7.82
N ARG A 84 -4.98 -8.87 -6.69
CA ARG A 84 -6.02 -7.86 -6.45
C ARG A 84 -5.40 -6.48 -6.27
N ALA A 85 -4.29 -6.40 -5.54
CA ALA A 85 -3.51 -5.17 -5.40
C ALA A 85 -3.00 -4.67 -6.76
N ASN A 86 -2.45 -5.56 -7.60
CA ASN A 86 -2.00 -5.18 -8.94
C ASN A 86 -3.16 -4.68 -9.83
N TYR A 87 -4.29 -5.37 -9.79
CA TYR A 87 -5.50 -4.95 -10.51
C TYR A 87 -5.96 -3.55 -10.08
N LEU A 88 -5.90 -3.21 -8.79
CA LEU A 88 -6.24 -1.88 -8.31
C LEU A 88 -5.26 -0.84 -8.85
N ILE A 89 -3.95 -1.09 -8.75
CA ILE A 89 -2.92 -0.16 -9.26
C ILE A 89 -3.13 0.13 -10.75
N GLU A 90 -3.30 -0.90 -11.57
CA GLU A 90 -3.51 -0.74 -13.02
C GLU A 90 -4.88 -0.14 -13.36
N GLY A 91 -5.88 -0.35 -12.51
CA GLY A 91 -7.24 0.16 -12.69
C GLY A 91 -7.40 1.64 -12.36
N HIS A 92 -6.46 2.23 -11.62
CA HIS A 92 -6.47 3.66 -11.31
C HIS A 92 -5.70 4.45 -12.38
N ASN A 93 -6.29 5.53 -12.90
CA ASN A 93 -5.65 6.45 -13.86
C ASN A 93 -4.54 7.32 -13.23
N GLN A 94 -4.28 7.15 -11.94
CA GLN A 94 -3.25 7.85 -11.19
C GLN A 94 -2.01 6.97 -11.15
N LYS A 95 -0.84 7.60 -11.15
CA LYS A 95 0.43 6.90 -11.10
C LYS A 95 0.75 6.42 -9.68
N LEU A 96 -0.07 5.50 -9.16
CA LEU A 96 -0.01 5.01 -7.79
C LEU A 96 1.28 4.21 -7.51
N GLU A 97 1.89 3.66 -8.56
CA GLU A 97 3.15 2.92 -8.50
C GLU A 97 4.31 3.75 -7.93
N TYR A 98 4.28 5.08 -8.05
CA TYR A 98 5.34 5.95 -7.54
C TYR A 98 5.39 6.04 -6.01
N TYR A 99 4.29 5.71 -5.33
CA TYR A 99 4.21 5.74 -3.87
C TYR A 99 4.59 4.41 -3.24
N MET A 100 4.80 3.37 -4.05
CA MET A 100 5.10 2.03 -3.58
C MET A 100 6.61 1.80 -3.53
N PRO A 101 7.11 1.07 -2.52
CA PRO A 101 8.47 0.54 -2.56
C PRO A 101 8.69 -0.30 -3.81
N GLU A 102 9.78 -0.07 -4.53
CA GLU A 102 10.11 -0.74 -5.80
C GLU A 102 10.00 -2.26 -5.71
N ARG A 103 10.59 -2.85 -4.65
CA ARG A 103 10.53 -4.29 -4.40
C ARG A 103 9.10 -4.81 -4.24
N LEU A 104 8.25 -4.05 -3.59
CA LEU A 104 6.86 -4.42 -3.36
C LEU A 104 6.09 -4.40 -4.68
N TYR A 105 6.30 -3.38 -5.49
CA TYR A 105 5.70 -3.25 -6.82
C TYR A 105 6.20 -4.35 -7.78
N ASP A 106 7.50 -4.58 -7.86
CA ASP A 106 8.11 -5.61 -8.73
C ASP A 106 7.68 -7.04 -8.36
N SER A 107 7.26 -7.25 -7.11
CA SER A 107 6.77 -8.54 -6.63
C SER A 107 5.34 -8.86 -7.08
N LEU A 108 4.63 -7.89 -7.67
CA LEU A 108 3.26 -8.05 -8.09
C LEU A 108 3.18 -8.90 -9.37
N PRO A 109 2.24 -9.86 -9.41
CA PRO A 109 2.05 -10.68 -10.59
C PRO A 109 1.40 -9.85 -11.71
N SER A 110 1.91 -10.02 -12.93
CA SER A 110 1.29 -9.48 -14.15
C SER A 110 -0.13 -10.03 -14.32
N GLN A 111 -1.03 -9.25 -14.96
CA GLN A 111 -2.35 -9.78 -15.32
C GLN A 111 -2.20 -10.88 -16.39
N GLU A 112 -2.55 -12.12 -16.04
CA GLU A 112 -2.74 -13.23 -16.98
C GLU A 112 -4.15 -13.25 -17.58
#